data_AF-A0A1V1NVZ9-F1
#
_entry.id   AF-A0A1V1NVZ9-F1
#
_cell.length_a   1.000
_cell.length_b   1.000
_cell.length_c   1.000
_cell.angle_alpha   90.00
_cell.angle_beta   90.00
_cell.angle_gamma   90.00
#
_symmetry.space_group_name_H-M   'P 1'
#
loop_
_entity.id
_entity.type
_entity.pdbx_description
1 polymer ?
#
loop_
_entity_poly.entity_id
_entity_poly.type
_entity_poly.pdbx_seq_one_letter_code
_entity_poly.pdbx_strand_id
1 'polypeptide(L)'
;YGGNALIVSSFYSTEAEILLYISNDGVNWNLHSQDTPISLFGIASNSDLLIAVGEKSNIFYSTDGLNWGLINLLDQLQEEYSFLDVIYYDNKFIIVGTDGLIIYSTDGFSWEIANSQIDNNLVGITAINDKYIAFGNGGKNCYIKKWYFMGNCRFRYK
;
A
#
# COMPACT_ATOMS: atom_id res chain seq x y z
N TYR A 1 19.31 2.82 -1.61
CA TYR A 1 19.53 3.98 -2.50
C TYR A 1 20.60 3.65 -3.50
N GLY A 2 20.16 3.28 -4.70
CA GLY A 2 20.96 3.07 -5.91
C GLY A 2 20.25 3.60 -7.15
N GLY A 3 19.36 4.59 -6.99
CA GLY A 3 18.60 5.20 -8.07
C GLY A 3 17.80 6.37 -7.50
N ASN A 4 18.14 7.59 -7.90
CA ASN A 4 17.55 8.83 -7.39
C ASN A 4 16.14 9.09 -7.95
N ALA A 5 15.35 8.08 -8.27
CA ALA A 5 14.02 8.27 -8.84
C ALA A 5 12.99 8.55 -7.73
N LEU A 6 12.46 9.76 -7.69
CA LEU A 6 11.20 10.04 -7.01
C LEU A 6 10.06 9.82 -8.00
N ILE A 7 9.04 9.07 -7.58
CA ILE A 7 7.83 8.79 -8.36
C ILE A 7 6.66 9.47 -7.68
N VAL A 8 5.97 10.33 -8.42
CA VAL A 8 4.72 10.95 -7.99
C VAL A 8 3.65 10.58 -8.99
N SER A 9 2.57 9.99 -8.49
CA SER A 9 1.36 9.73 -9.26
C SER A 9 0.34 10.83 -8.99
N SER A 10 -0.29 11.35 -10.04
CA SER A 10 -1.42 12.28 -9.92
C SER A 10 -2.63 11.76 -10.68
N PHE A 11 -3.83 12.05 -10.17
CA PHE A 11 -5.11 11.76 -10.80
C PHE A 11 -5.56 12.95 -11.65
N TYR A 12 -5.99 12.72 -12.89
CA TYR A 12 -7.10 13.43 -13.56
C TYR A 12 -7.21 12.93 -15.02
N SER A 13 -8.27 12.20 -15.35
CA SER A 13 -9.21 12.52 -16.46
C SER A 13 -10.17 11.35 -16.73
N THR A 14 -11.13 11.56 -17.61
CA THR A 14 -12.25 10.68 -17.99
C THR A 14 -11.83 9.35 -18.65
N GLU A 15 -10.54 9.17 -18.89
CA GLU A 15 -9.91 7.93 -19.33
C GLU A 15 -8.75 7.68 -18.34
N ALA A 16 -8.81 6.59 -17.58
CA ALA A 16 -7.88 6.33 -16.50
C ALA A 16 -6.45 6.12 -17.05
N GLU A 17 -5.63 7.16 -16.98
CA GLU A 17 -4.19 7.11 -17.24
C GLU A 17 -3.45 7.26 -15.91
N ILE A 18 -2.47 6.39 -15.61
CA ILE A 18 -1.48 6.72 -14.59
C ILE A 18 -0.50 7.71 -15.21
N LEU A 19 -0.52 8.93 -14.69
CA LEU A 19 0.54 9.90 -14.92
C LEU A 19 1.67 9.62 -13.93
N LEU A 20 2.69 8.90 -14.37
CA LEU A 20 3.91 8.72 -13.60
C LEU A 20 4.85 9.88 -13.91
N TYR A 21 5.30 10.60 -12.89
CA TYR A 21 6.39 11.56 -13.04
C TYR A 21 7.65 11.01 -12.40
N ILE A 22 8.76 11.00 -13.15
CA ILE A 22 10.06 10.55 -12.65
C ILE A 22 11.01 11.75 -12.59
N SER A 23 11.68 11.90 -11.45
CA SER A 23 12.76 12.86 -11.28
C SER A 23 13.98 12.21 -10.66
N ASN A 24 15.18 12.54 -11.18
CA ASN A 24 16.46 12.13 -10.62
C ASN A 24 17.04 13.10 -9.57
N ASP A 25 16.43 14.29 -9.43
CA ASP A 25 16.92 15.38 -8.58
C ASP A 25 15.83 15.96 -7.66
N GLY A 26 14.58 15.49 -7.78
CA GLY A 26 13.41 16.00 -7.08
C GLY A 26 12.95 17.39 -7.53
N VAL A 27 13.57 17.96 -8.56
CA VAL A 27 13.31 19.32 -9.06
C VAL A 27 12.78 19.29 -10.48
N ASN A 28 13.42 18.50 -11.35
CA ASN A 28 13.04 18.33 -12.75
C ASN A 28 12.30 17.02 -12.93
N TRP A 29 11.07 17.09 -13.41
CA TRP A 29 10.15 15.95 -13.50
C TRP A 29 9.80 15.67 -14.96
N ASN A 30 9.92 14.42 -15.37
CA ASN A 30 9.55 13.98 -16.70
C ASN A 30 8.30 13.11 -16.62
N LEU A 31 7.32 13.40 -17.47
CA LEU A 31 6.12 12.57 -17.60
C LEU A 31 6.46 11.25 -18.28
N HIS A 32 5.99 10.17 -17.68
CA HIS A 32 6.04 8.81 -18.16
C HIS A 32 4.65 8.19 -17.99
N SER A 33 3.69 8.53 -18.85
CA SER A 33 2.35 7.98 -18.73
C SER A 33 2.31 6.51 -19.18
N GLN A 34 1.52 5.71 -18.48
CA GLN A 34 1.12 4.38 -18.93
C GLN A 34 -0.39 4.24 -18.75
N ASP A 35 -1.07 3.72 -19.76
CA ASP A 35 -2.50 3.45 -19.69
C ASP A 35 -2.75 2.34 -18.67
N THR A 36 -3.51 2.67 -17.62
CA THR A 36 -3.95 1.67 -16.65
C THR A 36 -5.37 1.95 -16.24
N PRO A 37 -6.28 0.96 -16.31
CA PRO A 37 -7.71 1.20 -16.13
C PRO A 37 -8.14 1.45 -14.67
N ILE A 38 -7.22 1.77 -13.76
CA ILE A 38 -7.49 1.90 -12.32
C ILE A 38 -6.73 3.08 -11.68
N SER A 39 -7.34 3.65 -10.64
CA SER A 39 -6.75 4.75 -9.87
C SER A 39 -5.73 4.24 -8.84
N LEU A 40 -4.59 4.93 -8.69
CA LEU A 40 -3.56 4.62 -7.68
C LEU A 40 -3.55 5.64 -6.55
N PHE A 41 -3.71 5.20 -5.30
CA PHE A 41 -3.84 6.07 -4.12
C PHE A 41 -2.56 6.25 -3.32
N GLY A 42 -1.62 5.30 -3.38
CA GLY A 42 -0.38 5.39 -2.62
C GLY A 42 0.79 4.71 -3.31
N ILE A 43 2.00 5.14 -2.95
CA ILE A 43 3.25 4.52 -3.38
C ILE A 43 4.26 4.54 -2.24
N ALA A 44 4.98 3.43 -2.05
CA ALA A 44 6.07 3.30 -1.09
C ALA A 44 7.24 2.54 -1.71
N SER A 45 8.44 2.73 -1.18
CA SER A 45 9.63 2.02 -1.63
C SER A 45 10.46 1.49 -0.46
N ASN A 46 11.14 0.38 -0.72
CA ASN A 46 12.30 -0.05 0.05
C ASN A 46 13.59 0.23 -0.76
N SER A 47 14.70 -0.46 -0.44
CA SER A 47 15.96 -0.29 -1.16
C SER A 47 15.91 -0.68 -2.64
N ASP A 48 15.04 -1.62 -3.02
CA ASP A 48 15.09 -2.36 -4.28
C ASP A 48 13.73 -2.45 -5.01
N LEU A 49 12.64 -2.10 -4.32
CA LEU A 49 11.26 -2.33 -4.77
C LEU A 49 10.38 -1.12 -4.47
N LEU A 50 9.62 -0.72 -5.48
CA LEU A 50 8.49 0.20 -5.41
C LEU A 50 7.20 -0.61 -5.36
N ILE A 51 6.27 -0.18 -4.51
CA ILE A 51 4.91 -0.71 -4.39
C ILE A 51 3.95 0.44 -4.58
N ALA A 52 3.05 0.34 -5.54
CA ALA A 52 1.95 1.26 -5.75
C ALA A 52 0.61 0.54 -5.58
N VAL A 53 -0.36 1.21 -4.97
CA VAL A 53 -1.62 0.60 -4.54
C VAL A 53 -2.80 1.47 -4.95
N GLY A 54 -3.97 0.87 -5.12
CA GLY A 54 -5.13 1.59 -5.59
C GLY A 54 -6.42 0.80 -5.54
N GLU A 55 -7.29 1.06 -6.51
CA GLU A 55 -8.59 0.39 -6.63
C GLU A 55 -8.45 -1.10 -6.98
N LYS A 56 -9.52 -1.84 -6.72
CA LYS A 56 -9.72 -3.24 -7.15
C LYS A 56 -8.72 -4.25 -6.60
N SER A 57 -8.22 -4.01 -5.39
CA SER A 57 -7.26 -4.90 -4.70
C SER A 57 -6.01 -5.23 -5.52
N ASN A 58 -5.59 -4.27 -6.35
CA ASN A 58 -4.41 -4.37 -7.18
C ASN A 58 -3.21 -3.72 -6.48
N ILE A 59 -2.09 -4.43 -6.52
CA ILE A 59 -0.78 -3.96 -6.07
C ILE A 59 0.13 -4.00 -7.29
N PHE A 60 0.66 -2.84 -7.67
CA PHE A 60 1.71 -2.77 -8.68
C PHE A 60 3.06 -2.73 -8.01
N TYR A 61 4.04 -3.39 -8.63
CA TYR A 61 5.41 -3.38 -8.15
C TYR A 61 6.40 -3.11 -9.26
N SER A 62 7.52 -2.49 -8.92
CA SER A 62 8.60 -2.22 -9.87
C SER A 62 9.96 -2.16 -9.18
N THR A 63 11.01 -2.62 -9.85
CA THR A 63 12.40 -2.50 -9.40
C THR A 63 13.17 -1.39 -10.10
N ASP A 64 12.59 -0.77 -11.14
CA ASP A 64 13.23 0.26 -11.95
C ASP A 64 12.38 1.54 -12.09
N GLY A 65 11.15 1.54 -11.59
CA GLY A 65 10.19 2.64 -11.67
C GLY A 65 9.56 2.83 -13.05
N LEU A 66 9.95 2.02 -14.04
CA LEU A 66 9.51 2.14 -15.43
C LEU A 66 8.62 0.97 -15.82
N ASN A 67 9.03 -0.25 -15.47
CA ASN A 67 8.30 -1.47 -15.77
C ASN A 67 7.58 -1.92 -14.51
N TRP A 68 6.26 -2.04 -14.61
CA TRP A 68 5.39 -2.39 -13.50
C TRP A 68 4.77 -3.77 -13.70
N GLY A 69 4.95 -4.65 -12.71
CA GLY A 69 4.20 -5.88 -12.57
C GLY A 69 2.93 -5.68 -11.75
N LEU A 70 1.98 -6.61 -11.88
CA LEU A 70 0.70 -6.57 -11.17
C LEU A 70 0.55 -7.81 -10.28
N ILE A 71 0.18 -7.59 -9.02
CA ILE A 71 -0.31 -8.59 -8.08
C ILE A 71 -1.77 -8.26 -7.81
N ASN A 72 -2.64 -9.24 -8.03
CA ASN A 72 -4.06 -9.13 -7.69
C ASN A 72 -4.35 -10.07 -6.51
N LEU A 73 -4.98 -9.53 -5.46
CA LEU A 73 -5.24 -10.27 -4.22
C LEU A 73 -6.67 -10.80 -4.10
N LEU A 74 -7.48 -10.79 -5.17
CA LEU A 74 -8.89 -11.21 -5.11
C LEU A 74 -9.07 -12.66 -4.65
N ASP A 75 -8.14 -13.56 -4.97
CA ASP A 75 -8.23 -14.96 -4.51
C ASP A 75 -7.91 -15.13 -3.02
N GLN A 76 -7.22 -14.15 -2.41
CA GLN A 76 -6.85 -14.15 -1.00
C GLN A 76 -7.81 -13.36 -0.12
N LEU A 77 -8.49 -12.37 -0.70
CA LEU A 77 -9.43 -11.49 -0.02
C LEU A 77 -10.86 -12.02 -0.19
N GLN A 78 -11.73 -11.72 0.77
CA GLN A 78 -13.13 -12.19 0.74
C GLN A 78 -13.98 -11.42 -0.29
N GLU A 79 -13.55 -10.21 -0.62
CA GLU A 79 -14.19 -9.30 -1.57
C GLU A 79 -13.15 -8.31 -2.11
N GLU A 80 -13.60 -7.41 -2.98
CA GLU A 80 -12.78 -6.36 -3.56
C GLU A 80 -12.68 -5.15 -2.61
N TYR A 81 -11.46 -4.78 -2.24
CA TYR A 81 -11.14 -3.59 -1.45
C TYR A 81 -10.38 -2.54 -2.28
N SER A 82 -10.49 -1.27 -1.87
CA SER A 82 -9.58 -0.21 -2.33
C SER A 82 -8.45 -0.04 -1.32
N PHE A 83 -7.21 -0.08 -1.82
CA PHE A 83 -6.00 0.18 -1.05
C PHE A 83 -5.68 1.66 -1.09
N LEU A 84 -5.85 2.35 0.04
CA LEU A 84 -5.91 3.81 0.10
C LEU A 84 -4.56 4.46 0.43
N ASP A 85 -3.68 3.74 1.12
CA ASP A 85 -2.33 4.24 1.44
C ASP A 85 -1.36 3.08 1.69
N VAL A 86 -0.07 3.34 1.50
CA VAL A 86 1.01 2.36 1.71
C VAL A 86 2.25 3.03 2.27
N ILE A 87 2.89 2.39 3.24
CA ILE A 87 4.21 2.79 3.76
C ILE A 87 5.18 1.62 3.76
N TYR A 88 6.49 1.93 3.72
CA TYR A 88 7.54 0.97 4.08
C TYR A 88 8.17 1.37 5.42
N TYR A 89 8.07 0.51 6.42
CA TYR A 89 8.63 0.73 7.76
C TYR A 89 8.96 -0.60 8.45
N ASP A 90 10.06 -0.64 9.20
CA ASP A 90 10.53 -1.83 9.92
C ASP A 90 10.61 -3.08 9.00
N ASN A 91 11.25 -2.91 7.85
CA ASN A 91 11.41 -3.93 6.81
C ASN A 91 10.11 -4.55 6.27
N LYS A 92 9.01 -3.81 6.32
CA LYS A 92 7.71 -4.25 5.80
C LYS A 92 7.01 -3.15 5.00
N PHE A 93 6.39 -3.56 3.91
CA PHE A 93 5.31 -2.79 3.31
C PHE A 93 4.03 -3.01 4.10
N ILE A 94 3.26 -1.95 4.32
CA ILE A 94 1.99 -1.98 5.03
C ILE A 94 1.00 -1.15 4.25
N ILE A 95 -0.11 -1.77 3.88
CA ILE A 95 -1.21 -1.16 3.14
C ILE A 95 -2.41 -1.05 4.06
N VAL A 96 -3.11 0.08 3.98
CA VAL A 96 -4.42 0.27 4.61
C VAL A 96 -5.48 0.56 3.54
N GLY A 97 -6.73 0.21 3.82
CA GLY A 97 -7.80 0.33 2.83
C GLY A 97 -9.20 0.46 3.40
N THR A 98 -10.17 0.16 2.54
CA THR A 98 -11.60 0.15 2.88
C THR A 98 -11.92 -0.93 3.92
N ASP A 99 -13.00 -0.72 4.67
CA ASP A 99 -13.53 -1.64 5.69
C ASP A 99 -12.48 -2.08 6.72
N GLY A 100 -11.57 -1.15 7.06
CA GLY A 100 -10.51 -1.37 8.04
C GLY A 100 -9.47 -2.41 7.64
N LEU A 101 -9.37 -2.75 6.35
CA LEU A 101 -8.36 -3.65 5.83
C LEU A 101 -6.97 -3.11 6.13
N ILE A 102 -6.13 -3.99 6.69
CA ILE A 102 -4.69 -3.77 6.79
C ILE A 102 -4.02 -5.05 6.30
N ILE A 103 -3.11 -4.92 5.33
CA ILE A 103 -2.27 -6.03 4.87
C ILE A 103 -0.80 -5.60 4.93
N TYR A 104 0.10 -6.57 5.06
CA TYR A 104 1.53 -6.31 5.12
C TYR A 104 2.35 -7.37 4.41
N SER A 105 3.57 -7.00 4.03
CA SER A 105 4.50 -7.88 3.35
C SER A 105 5.95 -7.53 3.69
N THR A 106 6.80 -8.53 3.90
CA THR A 106 8.26 -8.34 4.09
C THR A 106 9.04 -8.37 2.78
N ASP A 107 8.47 -8.96 1.72
CA ASP A 107 9.12 -9.13 0.41
C ASP A 107 8.49 -8.28 -0.70
N GLY A 108 7.29 -7.74 -0.48
CA GLY A 108 6.49 -6.99 -1.45
C GLY A 108 5.67 -7.87 -2.41
N PHE A 109 5.76 -9.19 -2.29
CA PHE A 109 5.13 -10.16 -3.19
C PHE A 109 4.10 -11.05 -2.48
N SER A 110 4.39 -11.43 -1.23
CA SER A 110 3.55 -12.26 -0.39
C SER A 110 2.90 -11.39 0.68
N TRP A 111 1.57 -11.36 0.73
CA TRP A 111 0.81 -10.46 1.59
C TRP A 111 0.03 -11.21 2.67
N GLU A 112 0.08 -10.70 3.89
CA GLU A 112 -0.65 -11.25 5.03
C GLU A 112 -1.70 -10.24 5.53
N ILE A 113 -2.87 -10.74 5.93
CA ILE A 113 -3.97 -9.92 6.44
C ILE A 113 -3.83 -9.73 7.95
N ALA A 114 -3.91 -8.48 8.40
CA ALA A 114 -3.98 -8.11 9.80
C ALA A 114 -5.36 -8.36 10.39
N ASN A 115 -5.43 -8.74 11.66
CA ASN A 115 -6.65 -8.58 12.43
C ASN A 115 -6.70 -7.16 13.02
N SER A 116 -7.37 -6.22 12.33
CA SER A 116 -7.50 -4.82 12.77
C SER A 116 -8.64 -4.61 13.77
N GLN A 117 -9.72 -5.41 13.69
CA GLN A 117 -10.99 -5.19 14.41
C GLN A 117 -11.63 -3.81 14.12
N ILE A 118 -11.35 -3.26 12.94
CA ILE A 118 -11.85 -1.96 12.50
C ILE A 118 -12.73 -2.21 11.28
N ASP A 119 -13.90 -1.59 11.25
CA ASP A 119 -14.84 -1.68 10.12
C ASP A 119 -14.89 -0.37 9.31
N ASN A 120 -14.15 0.65 9.73
CA ASN A 120 -14.08 1.96 9.07
C ASN A 120 -12.93 2.01 8.07
N ASN A 121 -13.13 2.71 6.95
CA ASN A 121 -12.07 2.98 5.98
C ASN A 121 -10.87 3.65 6.64
N LEU A 122 -9.69 3.07 6.44
CA LEU A 122 -8.41 3.64 6.82
C LEU A 122 -7.81 4.33 5.60
N VAL A 123 -7.78 5.66 5.65
CA VAL A 123 -7.42 6.51 4.50
C VAL A 123 -5.95 6.90 4.50
N GLY A 124 -5.23 6.63 5.59
CA GLY A 124 -3.81 6.92 5.66
C GLY A 124 -3.13 6.19 6.80
N ILE A 125 -1.82 6.00 6.63
CA ILE A 125 -0.96 5.33 7.60
C ILE A 125 0.40 6.01 7.69
N THR A 126 0.95 6.06 8.89
CA THR A 126 2.32 6.50 9.13
C THR A 126 2.95 5.69 10.27
N ALA A 127 4.26 5.79 10.43
CA ALA A 127 4.98 5.13 11.51
C ALA A 127 5.99 6.07 12.18
N ILE A 128 6.06 6.01 13.51
CA ILE A 128 6.98 6.80 14.31
C ILE A 128 7.28 6.10 15.64
N ASN A 129 8.55 6.06 16.04
CA ASN A 129 8.99 5.51 17.34
C ASN A 129 8.38 4.13 17.66
N ASP A 130 8.56 3.16 16.74
CA ASP A 130 8.05 1.78 16.85
C ASP A 130 6.52 1.66 16.93
N LYS A 131 5.78 2.68 16.47
CA LYS A 131 4.32 2.67 16.41
C LYS A 131 3.86 2.87 14.98
N TYR A 132 2.78 2.18 14.63
CA TYR A 132 2.03 2.41 13.40
C TYR A 132 0.74 3.14 13.75
N ILE A 133 0.46 4.21 13.02
CA ILE A 133 -0.69 5.09 13.24
C ILE A 133 -1.50 5.08 11.95
N ALA A 134 -2.72 4.56 12.01
CA ALA A 134 -3.66 4.58 10.90
C ALA A 134 -4.85 5.46 11.26
N PHE A 135 -5.34 6.23 10.30
CA PHE A 135 -6.46 7.15 10.46
C PHE A 135 -7.48 6.99 9.34
N GLY A 136 -8.72 7.36 9.62
CA GLY A 136 -9.86 6.96 8.80
C GLY A 136 -11.12 7.79 9.03
N ASN A 137 -12.11 7.56 8.18
CA ASN A 137 -13.40 8.24 8.28
C ASN A 137 -14.18 7.67 9.48
N GLY A 138 -14.48 8.48 10.50
CA GLY A 138 -15.29 8.06 11.66
C GLY A 138 -14.76 8.42 13.06
N GLY A 139 -13.71 9.25 13.17
CA GLY A 139 -13.27 9.82 14.46
C GLY A 139 -12.55 8.86 15.42
N LYS A 140 -12.39 7.59 15.05
CA LYS A 140 -11.54 6.64 15.78
C LYS A 140 -10.18 6.55 15.09
N ASN A 141 -9.19 7.27 15.62
CA ASN A 141 -7.79 7.07 15.25
C ASN A 141 -7.30 5.74 15.83
N CYS A 142 -6.62 4.91 15.03
CA CYS A 142 -6.07 3.64 15.51
C CYS A 142 -4.57 3.76 15.79
N TYR A 143 -4.16 3.21 16.95
CA TYR A 143 -2.76 3.09 17.34
C TYR A 143 -2.39 1.62 17.41
N ILE A 144 -1.54 1.15 16.50
CA ILE A 144 -1.01 -0.21 16.55
C ILE A 144 0.37 -0.14 17.21
N LYS A 145 0.43 -0.58 18.48
CA LYS A 145 1.65 -0.53 19.31
C LYS A 145 2.63 -1.67 18.99
N LYS A 146 2.16 -2.77 18.39
CA LYS A 146 2.98 -3.90 17.93
C LYS A 146 2.11 -4.89 17.15
N TRP A 147 2.64 -5.42 16.05
CA TRP A 147 2.09 -6.60 15.40
C TRP A 147 2.37 -7.82 16.29
N TYR A 148 1.31 -8.48 16.79
CA TYR A 148 1.46 -9.80 17.39
C TYR A 148 1.46 -10.83 16.25
N PHE A 149 2.64 -11.37 15.94
CA PHE A 149 2.73 -12.63 15.21
C PHE A 149 2.13 -13.73 16.10
N MET A 150 0.81 -13.94 16.05
CA MET A 150 0.21 -15.09 16.73
C MET A 150 0.35 -16.31 15.83
N GLY A 151 1.49 -16.98 15.95
CA GLY A 151 1.59 -18.39 15.58
C GLY A 151 0.59 -19.21 16.40
N ASN A 152 -0.32 -19.86 15.69
CA ASN A 152 -1.21 -20.95 16.13
C ASN A 152 -1.92 -20.77 17.49
N CYS A 153 -3.16 -20.27 17.46
CA CYS A 153 -4.13 -20.54 18.53
C CYS A 153 -5.15 -21.59 18.07
N ARG A 154 -5.02 -22.83 18.60
CA ARG A 154 -6.10 -23.82 18.60
C ARG A 154 -7.07 -23.47 19.73
N PHE A 155 -8.33 -23.21 19.41
CA PHE A 155 -9.38 -23.11 20.41
C PHE A 155 -9.86 -24.51 20.83
N ARG A 156 -9.80 -24.82 22.12
CA ARG A 156 -10.64 -25.85 22.74
C ARG A 156 -11.70 -25.12 23.57
N TYR A 157 -12.96 -25.33 23.22
CA TYR A 157 -14.09 -24.89 24.03
C TYR A 157 -14.23 -25.76 25.28
N LYS A 158 -14.55 -25.14 26.41
CA LYS A 158 -15.42 -25.70 27.45
C LYS A 158 -16.63 -24.80 27.57
#